data_AF-A0A6A4Y1L9-F1
#
_entry.id   AF-A0A6A4Y1L9-F1
#
_cell.length_a   1.000
_cell.length_b   1.000
_cell.length_c   1.000
_cell.angle_alpha   90.00
_cell.angle_beta   90.00
_cell.angle_gamma   90.00
#
_symmetry.space_group_name_H-M   'P 1'
#
loop_
_entity.id
_entity.type
_entity.pdbx_description
1 polymer ?
#
loop_
_entity_poly.entity_id
_entity_poly.type
_entity_poly.pdbx_seq_one_letter_code
_entity_poly.pdbx_strand_id
1 'polypeptide(L)'
;DVEQLIAQSFAGVSTLTDNQVGDACASLGKPNRANHVSMDHATGYVLSESLTRNGYIRVQDFCAWWLSEDRFDAMSEYLNGVFGGSNVNLLERQNDVSRFKLLGTRQTLALSNVFTTIEKNKDGLNIKEYTVSQTTLEQIFNNFASQQTQEKGVARGMEQAKAEVHDNYQSMRA
;
A
#
# COMPACT_ATOMS: atom_id res chain seq x y z
N ASP A 1 1.24 -16.48 14.87
CA ASP A 1 1.23 -15.60 16.04
C ASP A 1 2.64 -15.02 16.26
N VAL A 2 2.77 -13.80 16.79
CA VAL A 2 4.08 -13.13 16.96
C VAL A 2 4.92 -13.84 18.02
N GLU A 3 4.36 -14.14 19.19
CA GLU A 3 5.09 -14.79 20.29
C GLU A 3 5.57 -16.17 19.87
N GLN A 4 4.72 -16.91 19.15
CA GLN A 4 5.07 -18.20 18.59
C GLN A 4 6.24 -18.11 17.61
N LEU A 5 6.25 -17.10 16.72
CA LEU A 5 7.35 -16.91 15.76
C LEU A 5 8.67 -16.59 16.47
N ILE A 6 8.63 -15.74 17.50
CA ILE A 6 9.79 -15.40 18.32
C ILE A 6 10.32 -16.65 19.03
N ALA A 7 9.45 -17.41 19.68
CA ALA A 7 9.85 -18.61 20.42
C ALA A 7 10.51 -19.67 19.51
N GLN A 8 10.06 -19.78 18.26
CA GLN A 8 10.57 -20.77 17.31
C GLN A 8 11.86 -20.35 16.60
N SER A 9 11.98 -19.06 16.26
CA SER A 9 13.03 -18.60 15.32
C SER A 9 14.02 -17.60 15.93
N PHE A 10 13.66 -16.96 17.04
CA PHE A 10 14.44 -15.86 17.64
C PHE A 10 14.54 -15.98 19.17
N ALA A 11 14.49 -17.21 19.69
CA ALA A 11 14.56 -17.45 21.14
C ALA A 11 15.84 -16.83 21.74
N GLY A 12 15.66 -15.98 22.76
CA GLY A 12 16.77 -15.27 23.42
C GLY A 12 17.31 -14.06 22.66
N VAL A 13 16.76 -13.73 21.49
CA VAL A 13 17.13 -12.54 20.71
C VAL A 13 16.12 -11.43 20.99
N SER A 14 16.60 -10.28 21.46
CA SER A 14 15.74 -9.12 21.76
C SER A 14 15.72 -8.09 20.62
N THR A 15 16.84 -7.93 19.91
CA THR A 15 17.02 -6.94 18.85
C THR A 15 17.79 -7.50 17.66
N LEU A 16 17.58 -6.89 16.49
CA LEU A 16 18.29 -7.15 15.25
C LEU A 16 18.96 -5.86 14.77
N THR A 17 20.26 -5.93 14.48
CA THR A 17 21.00 -4.87 13.79
C THR A 17 20.82 -4.98 12.28
N ASP A 18 21.21 -3.93 11.54
CA ASP A 18 21.08 -3.88 10.08
C ASP A 18 21.69 -5.11 9.38
N ASN A 19 22.92 -5.48 9.75
CA ASN A 19 23.62 -6.65 9.20
C ASN A 19 22.93 -7.99 9.52
N GLN A 20 22.05 -8.05 10.52
CA GLN A 20 21.35 -9.28 10.93
C GLN A 20 19.97 -9.42 10.27
N VAL A 21 19.42 -8.35 9.68
CA VAL A 21 18.10 -8.39 9.04
C VAL A 21 18.10 -9.36 7.85
N GLY A 22 19.16 -9.35 7.04
CA GLY A 22 19.32 -10.27 5.91
C GLY A 22 19.28 -11.74 6.35
N ASP A 23 20.08 -12.08 7.37
CA ASP A 23 20.14 -13.43 7.92
C ASP A 23 18.82 -13.85 8.56
N ALA A 24 18.15 -12.94 9.28
CA ALA A 24 16.82 -13.19 9.84
C ALA A 24 15.80 -13.51 8.74
N CYS A 25 15.74 -12.71 7.67
CA CYS A 25 14.88 -12.97 6.51
C CYS A 25 15.21 -14.29 5.80
N ALA A 26 16.49 -14.62 5.67
CA ALA A 26 16.95 -15.87 5.08
C ALA A 26 16.54 -17.09 5.93
N SER A 27 16.67 -17.00 7.26
CA SER A 27 16.29 -18.06 8.19
C SER A 27 14.79 -18.39 8.15
N LEU A 28 13.95 -17.41 7.81
CA LEU A 28 12.50 -17.55 7.64
C LEU A 28 12.10 -17.91 6.19
N GLY A 29 13.06 -18.14 5.30
CA GLY A 29 12.82 -18.67 3.95
C GLY A 29 12.49 -17.63 2.87
N LYS A 30 12.55 -16.32 3.17
CA LYS A 30 12.34 -15.25 2.17
C LYS A 30 13.47 -14.21 2.23
N PRO A 31 14.70 -14.55 1.78
CA PRO A 31 15.86 -13.65 1.89
C PRO A 31 15.64 -12.29 1.19
N ASN A 32 14.97 -12.29 0.04
CA ASN A 32 14.66 -11.06 -0.70
C ASN A 32 13.76 -10.08 0.06
N ARG A 33 13.06 -10.53 1.11
CA ARG A 33 12.22 -9.67 1.93
C ARG A 33 13.04 -8.64 2.72
N ALA A 34 14.34 -8.87 2.92
CA ALA A 34 15.23 -7.85 3.49
C ALA A 34 15.21 -6.55 2.66
N ASN A 35 15.02 -6.63 1.34
CA ASN A 35 14.94 -5.46 0.46
C ASN A 35 13.70 -4.58 0.73
N HIS A 36 12.68 -5.14 1.40
CA HIS A 36 11.49 -4.40 1.80
C HIS A 36 11.72 -3.58 3.07
N VAL A 37 12.82 -3.79 3.81
CA VAL A 37 13.20 -2.94 4.95
C VAL A 37 13.92 -1.72 4.41
N SER A 38 13.14 -0.78 3.86
CA SER A 38 13.65 0.46 3.28
C SER A 38 12.69 1.62 3.52
N MET A 39 13.21 2.84 3.49
CA MET A 39 12.41 4.05 3.67
C MET A 39 11.32 4.24 2.59
N ASP A 40 11.50 3.63 1.42
CA ASP A 40 10.56 3.73 0.29
C ASP A 40 9.50 2.60 0.29
N HIS A 41 9.61 1.62 1.18
CA HIS A 41 8.66 0.51 1.26
C HIS A 41 7.44 0.86 2.13
N ALA A 42 6.25 0.53 1.64
CA ALA A 42 4.96 0.90 2.23
C ALA A 42 4.80 0.60 3.73
N THR A 43 5.36 -0.53 4.22
CA THR A 43 5.29 -0.96 5.62
C THR A 43 6.66 -1.08 6.26
N GLY A 44 7.70 -1.29 5.46
CA GLY A 44 9.05 -1.60 5.93
C GLY A 44 9.84 -0.36 6.35
N TYR A 45 9.38 0.82 5.95
CA TYR A 45 9.96 2.10 6.38
C TYR A 45 10.00 2.22 7.91
N VAL A 46 9.04 1.65 8.65
CA VAL A 46 8.99 1.69 10.11
C VAL A 46 10.21 0.97 10.73
N LEU A 47 10.58 -0.17 10.14
CA LEU A 47 11.75 -0.93 10.56
C LEU A 47 13.03 -0.20 10.13
N SER A 48 13.07 0.32 8.90
CA SER A 48 14.20 1.11 8.37
C SER A 48 14.47 2.37 9.19
N GLU A 49 13.42 3.06 9.66
CA GLU A 49 13.53 4.21 10.54
C GLU A 49 14.07 3.82 11.91
N SER A 50 13.65 2.68 12.45
CA SER A 50 14.16 2.15 13.73
C SER A 50 15.65 1.81 13.65
N LEU A 51 16.09 1.20 12.55
CA LEU A 51 17.53 0.99 12.28
C LEU A 51 18.29 2.31 12.22
N THR A 52 17.77 3.29 11.46
CA THR A 52 18.42 4.60 11.30
C THR A 52 18.54 5.34 12.63
N ARG A 53 17.48 5.32 13.44
CA ARG A 53 17.40 6.10 14.69
C ARG A 53 18.12 5.43 15.86
N ASN A 54 17.99 4.10 15.99
CA ASN A 54 18.42 3.37 17.17
C ASN A 54 19.60 2.43 16.92
N GLY A 55 19.92 2.13 15.65
CA GLY A 55 20.89 1.11 15.25
C GLY A 55 20.34 -0.33 15.32
N TYR A 56 19.08 -0.52 15.72
CA TYR A 56 18.45 -1.82 15.86
C TYR A 56 16.92 -1.78 15.69
N ILE A 57 16.35 -2.95 15.37
CA ILE A 57 14.92 -3.26 15.39
C ILE A 57 14.66 -4.19 16.57
N ARG A 58 13.55 -4.03 17.30
CA ARG A 58 13.14 -5.05 18.29
C ARG A 58 12.63 -6.27 17.53
N VAL A 59 13.02 -7.47 17.97
CA VAL A 59 12.57 -8.73 17.34
C VAL A 59 11.04 -8.83 17.27
N GLN A 60 10.34 -8.28 18.26
CA GLN A 60 8.88 -8.19 18.26
C GLN A 60 8.32 -7.38 17.08
N ASP A 61 8.92 -6.22 16.78
CA ASP A 61 8.49 -5.37 15.65
C ASP A 61 8.80 -6.05 14.32
N PHE A 62 9.98 -6.69 14.21
CA PHE A 62 10.34 -7.47 13.03
C PHE A 62 9.36 -8.62 12.78
N CYS A 63 9.02 -9.40 13.81
CA CYS A 63 8.10 -10.52 13.69
C CYS A 63 6.67 -10.07 13.38
N ALA A 64 6.21 -8.96 13.98
CA ALA A 64 4.91 -8.37 13.68
C ALA A 64 4.82 -7.93 12.21
N TRP A 65 5.83 -7.21 11.73
CA TRP A 65 5.95 -6.83 10.33
C TRP A 65 6.01 -8.05 9.41
N TRP A 66 6.85 -9.03 9.72
CA TRP A 66 7.02 -10.26 8.93
C TRP A 66 5.70 -10.99 8.70
N LEU A 67 4.93 -11.21 9.78
CA LEU A 67 3.64 -11.86 9.69
C LEU A 67 2.61 -11.01 8.94
N SER A 68 2.72 -9.68 8.99
CA SER A 68 1.88 -8.79 8.18
C SER A 68 2.19 -8.89 6.70
N GLU A 69 3.48 -8.96 6.33
CA GLU A 69 3.91 -9.19 4.95
C GLU A 69 3.47 -10.56 4.44
N ASP A 70 3.52 -11.62 5.26
CA ASP A 70 2.99 -12.94 4.88
C ASP A 70 1.48 -12.92 4.63
N ARG A 71 0.71 -12.20 5.46
CA ARG A 71 -0.73 -12.03 5.23
C ARG A 71 -1.01 -11.24 3.96
N PHE A 72 -0.25 -10.19 3.71
CA PHE A 72 -0.38 -9.40 2.49
C PHE A 72 -0.08 -10.23 1.24
N ASP A 73 1.02 -10.98 1.24
CA ASP A 73 1.39 -11.86 0.13
C ASP A 73 0.29 -12.89 -0.15
N ALA A 74 -0.23 -13.55 0.89
CA ALA A 74 -1.30 -14.53 0.76
C ALA A 74 -2.60 -13.91 0.21
N MET A 75 -2.98 -12.72 0.70
CA MET A 75 -4.15 -11.99 0.17
C MET A 75 -3.95 -11.59 -1.29
N SER A 76 -2.79 -11.03 -1.61
CA SER A 76 -2.45 -10.62 -2.97
C SER A 76 -2.50 -11.81 -3.92
N GLU A 77 -1.83 -12.92 -3.57
CA GLU A 77 -1.81 -14.15 -4.36
C GLU A 77 -3.22 -14.72 -4.55
N TYR A 78 -4.02 -14.78 -3.48
CA TYR A 78 -5.41 -15.26 -3.56
C TYR A 78 -6.26 -14.42 -4.51
N LEU A 79 -6.23 -13.08 -4.38
CA LEU A 79 -7.00 -12.20 -5.25
C LEU A 79 -6.54 -12.34 -6.71
N ASN A 80 -5.23 -12.37 -6.95
CA ASN A 80 -4.66 -12.57 -8.29
C ASN A 80 -5.08 -13.92 -8.89
N GLY A 81 -5.15 -14.98 -8.06
CA GLY A 81 -5.60 -16.31 -8.47
C GLY A 81 -7.09 -16.35 -8.85
N VAL A 82 -7.96 -15.69 -8.07
CA VAL A 82 -9.42 -15.73 -8.32
C VAL A 82 -9.87 -14.77 -9.43
N PHE A 83 -9.35 -13.55 -9.43
CA PHE A 83 -9.80 -12.51 -10.37
C PHE A 83 -8.91 -12.39 -11.61
N GLY A 84 -7.73 -13.00 -11.60
CA GLY A 84 -6.72 -12.91 -12.65
C GLY A 84 -5.77 -11.73 -12.43
N GLY A 85 -4.47 -11.93 -12.66
CA GLY A 85 -3.45 -10.95 -12.27
C GLY A 85 -3.59 -9.57 -12.93
N SER A 86 -4.02 -9.51 -14.19
CA SER A 86 -4.27 -8.24 -14.89
C SER A 86 -5.47 -7.45 -14.33
N ASN A 87 -6.26 -8.10 -13.49
CA ASN A 87 -7.50 -7.55 -12.96
C ASN A 87 -7.40 -7.11 -11.50
N VAL A 88 -6.25 -7.27 -10.85
CA VAL A 88 -6.06 -6.91 -9.45
C VAL A 88 -5.02 -5.81 -9.35
N ASN A 89 -5.46 -4.60 -9.00
CA ASN A 89 -4.57 -3.45 -8.85
C ASN A 89 -4.52 -3.03 -7.38
N LEU A 90 -3.33 -3.02 -6.78
CA LEU A 90 -3.14 -2.44 -5.45
C LEU A 90 -3.18 -0.91 -5.56
N LEU A 91 -4.14 -0.27 -4.89
CA LEU A 91 -4.28 1.18 -4.86
C LEU A 91 -3.64 1.82 -3.63
N GLU A 92 -3.70 1.14 -2.49
CA GLU A 92 -3.27 1.67 -1.21
C GLU A 92 -2.75 0.52 -0.36
N ARG A 93 -1.63 0.75 0.33
CA ARG A 93 -1.06 -0.17 1.31
C ARG A 93 -0.46 0.66 2.42
N GLN A 94 -1.08 0.62 3.60
CA GLN A 94 -0.61 1.36 4.76
C GLN A 94 -1.03 0.64 6.03
N ASN A 95 -0.07 0.41 6.93
CA ASN A 95 -0.29 -0.34 8.17
C ASN A 95 -0.98 -1.70 7.88
N ASP A 96 -2.11 -1.96 8.54
CA ASP A 96 -2.91 -3.18 8.38
C ASP A 96 -4.02 -3.05 7.32
N VAL A 97 -4.01 -1.98 6.53
CA VAL A 97 -5.03 -1.71 5.51
C VAL A 97 -4.43 -1.82 4.11
N SER A 98 -5.10 -2.57 3.25
CA SER A 98 -4.79 -2.65 1.82
C SER A 98 -6.06 -2.43 1.00
N ARG A 99 -5.98 -1.62 -0.05
CA ARG A 99 -7.08 -1.34 -0.97
C ARG A 99 -6.75 -1.93 -2.33
N PHE A 100 -7.58 -2.85 -2.80
CA PHE A 100 -7.48 -3.43 -4.13
C PHE A 100 -8.60 -2.91 -5.03
N LYS A 101 -8.25 -2.59 -6.26
CA LYS A 101 -9.19 -2.34 -7.35
C LYS A 101 -9.26 -3.58 -8.22
N LEU A 102 -10.45 -4.18 -8.25
CA LEU A 102 -10.75 -5.35 -9.06
C LEU A 102 -11.36 -4.90 -10.40
N LEU A 103 -10.85 -5.46 -11.49
CA LEU A 103 -11.35 -5.28 -12.86
C LEU A 103 -11.96 -6.61 -13.35
N GLY A 104 -12.81 -6.54 -14.36
CA GLY A 104 -13.41 -7.74 -14.94
C GLY A 104 -14.80 -7.49 -15.53
N THR A 105 -15.43 -8.59 -15.92
CA THR A 105 -16.79 -8.59 -16.46
C THR A 105 -17.84 -8.34 -15.36
N ARG A 106 -19.06 -8.01 -15.78
CA ARG A 106 -20.19 -7.84 -14.86
C ARG A 106 -20.47 -9.10 -14.03
N GLN A 107 -20.20 -10.28 -14.58
CA GLN A 107 -20.37 -11.57 -13.92
C GLN A 107 -19.29 -11.78 -12.86
N THR A 108 -18.02 -11.53 -13.20
CA THR A 108 -16.90 -11.72 -12.27
C THR A 108 -16.88 -10.68 -11.15
N LEU A 109 -17.27 -9.44 -11.44
CA LEU A 109 -17.33 -8.34 -10.46
C LEU A 109 -18.71 -8.14 -9.84
N ALA A 110 -19.66 -9.05 -10.08
CA ALA A 110 -20.92 -9.01 -9.35
C ALA A 110 -20.62 -8.98 -7.84
N LEU A 111 -21.21 -8.04 -7.11
CA LEU A 111 -20.92 -7.83 -5.68
C LEU A 111 -21.08 -9.13 -4.88
N SER A 112 -22.11 -9.92 -5.21
CA SER A 112 -22.35 -11.24 -4.62
C SER A 112 -21.20 -12.22 -4.88
N ASN A 113 -20.59 -12.19 -6.06
CA ASN A 113 -19.45 -13.05 -6.40
C ASN A 113 -18.18 -12.62 -5.64
N VAL A 114 -17.90 -11.32 -5.59
CA VAL A 114 -16.74 -10.78 -4.85
C VAL A 114 -16.87 -11.10 -3.36
N PHE A 115 -18.04 -10.84 -2.77
CA PHE A 115 -18.33 -11.15 -1.38
C PHE A 115 -18.18 -12.65 -1.10
N THR A 116 -18.83 -13.51 -1.89
CA THR A 116 -18.75 -14.96 -1.73
C THR A 116 -17.31 -15.47 -1.82
N THR A 117 -16.51 -14.90 -2.73
CA THR A 117 -15.10 -15.27 -2.92
C THR A 117 -14.26 -14.92 -1.69
N ILE A 118 -14.43 -13.73 -1.13
CA ILE A 118 -13.65 -13.30 0.04
C ILE A 118 -14.09 -14.09 1.28
N GLU A 119 -15.40 -14.25 1.50
CA GLU A 119 -15.94 -15.00 2.64
C GLU A 119 -15.44 -16.45 2.69
N LYS A 120 -15.36 -17.13 1.54
CA LYS A 120 -14.88 -18.52 1.47
C LYS A 120 -13.49 -18.74 2.03
N ASN A 121 -12.64 -17.71 2.09
CA ASN A 121 -11.27 -17.81 2.57
C ASN A 121 -10.93 -16.71 3.58
N LYS A 122 -11.92 -16.08 4.21
CA LYS A 122 -11.72 -14.93 5.11
C LYS A 122 -10.79 -15.28 6.28
N ASP A 123 -11.05 -16.42 6.92
CA ASP A 123 -10.26 -16.89 8.06
C ASP A 123 -8.85 -17.32 7.63
N GLY A 124 -8.73 -18.02 6.49
CA GLY A 124 -7.44 -18.43 5.93
C GLY A 124 -6.55 -17.25 5.55
N LEU A 125 -7.14 -16.14 5.14
CA LEU A 125 -6.45 -14.88 4.83
C LEU A 125 -6.24 -13.97 6.05
N ASN A 126 -6.72 -14.37 7.24
CA ASN A 126 -6.69 -13.56 8.46
C ASN A 126 -7.33 -12.16 8.29
N ILE A 127 -8.41 -12.07 7.51
CA ILE A 127 -9.14 -10.81 7.31
C ILE A 127 -10.05 -10.57 8.51
N LYS A 128 -9.79 -9.51 9.28
CA LYS A 128 -10.68 -9.10 10.38
C LYS A 128 -11.99 -8.57 9.83
N GLU A 129 -11.89 -7.56 8.98
CA GLU A 129 -13.01 -6.88 8.33
C GLU A 129 -12.62 -6.44 6.93
N TYR A 130 -13.62 -6.29 6.07
CA TYR A 130 -13.45 -5.72 4.74
C TYR A 130 -14.75 -5.06 4.29
N THR A 131 -14.61 -4.15 3.34
CA THR A 131 -15.73 -3.51 2.65
C THR A 131 -15.51 -3.66 1.16
N VAL A 132 -16.58 -3.94 0.42
CA VAL A 132 -16.58 -3.92 -1.04
C VAL A 132 -17.45 -2.75 -1.48
N SER A 133 -16.92 -1.89 -2.33
CA SER A 133 -17.64 -0.75 -2.88
C SER A 133 -17.44 -0.68 -4.38
N GLN A 134 -18.50 -0.34 -5.11
CA GLN A 134 -18.39 -0.07 -6.53
C GLN A 134 -17.75 1.30 -6.74
N THR A 135 -16.76 1.39 -7.62
CA THR A 135 -16.18 2.69 -8.00
C THR A 135 -17.26 3.50 -8.73
N THR A 136 -17.61 4.68 -8.19
CA THR A 136 -18.58 5.56 -8.82
C THR A 136 -17.95 6.33 -9.98
N LEU A 137 -18.77 6.85 -10.89
CA LEU A 137 -18.28 7.75 -11.96
C LEU A 137 -17.54 8.96 -11.38
N GLU A 138 -18.04 9.52 -10.28
CA GLU A 138 -17.39 10.62 -9.57
C GLU A 138 -16.00 10.23 -9.04
N GLN A 139 -15.84 9.04 -8.46
CA GLN A 139 -14.52 8.54 -8.04
C GLN A 139 -13.57 8.31 -9.22
N ILE A 140 -14.10 7.90 -10.38
CA ILE A 140 -13.33 7.82 -11.62
C ILE A 140 -12.85 9.21 -12.05
N PHE A 141 -13.75 10.21 -12.07
CA PHE A 141 -13.42 11.59 -12.39
C PHE A 141 -12.40 12.20 -11.41
N ASN A 142 -12.58 11.99 -10.11
CA ASN A 142 -11.64 12.48 -9.08
C ASN A 142 -10.25 11.84 -9.22
N ASN A 143 -10.19 10.55 -9.56
CA ASN A 143 -8.91 9.88 -9.80
C ASN A 143 -8.21 10.46 -11.05
N PHE A 144 -8.94 10.67 -12.16
CA PHE A 144 -8.40 11.36 -13.34
C PHE A 144 -7.87 12.76 -13.01
N ALA A 145 -8.60 13.56 -12.23
CA ALA A 145 -8.17 14.90 -11.84
C ALA A 145 -6.92 14.88 -10.93
N SER A 146 -6.81 13.90 -10.02
CA SER A 146 -5.63 13.76 -9.14
C SER A 146 -4.35 13.43 -9.91
N GLN A 147 -4.44 12.67 -11.01
CA GLN A 147 -3.28 12.34 -11.86
C GLN A 147 -2.81 13.56 -12.67
N GLN A 148 -3.73 14.42 -13.12
CA GLN A 148 -3.39 15.65 -13.86
C GLN A 148 -2.71 16.72 -13.00
N THR A 149 -2.90 16.70 -11.68
CA THR A 149 -2.27 17.69 -10.79
C THR A 149 -0.78 17.38 -10.55
N GLN A 150 -0.35 16.13 -10.74
CA GLN A 150 1.05 15.72 -10.66
C GLN A 150 1.85 16.01 -11.94
N GLU A 151 1.19 16.22 -13.09
CA GLU A 151 1.81 16.70 -14.33
C GLU A 151 1.73 18.23 -14.44
N LYS A 152 2.32 18.99 -13.50
CA LYS A 152 2.65 20.40 -13.78
C LYS A 152 3.89 20.50 -14.69
N GLY A 153 3.80 19.87 -15.86
CA GLY A 153 4.57 20.30 -17.02
C GLY A 153 4.00 21.65 -17.43
N VAL A 154 4.77 22.72 -17.20
CA VAL A 154 4.48 24.07 -17.71
C VAL A 154 3.98 23.97 -19.15
N ALA A 155 2.72 24.31 -19.37
CA ALA A 155 2.18 24.46 -20.71
C ALA A 155 2.97 25.58 -21.41
N ARG A 156 4.00 25.21 -22.18
CA ARG A 156 4.74 26.13 -23.04
C ARG A 156 3.76 26.58 -24.12
N GLY A 157 3.30 27.83 -24.05
CA GLY A 157 2.41 28.39 -25.08
C GLY A 157 1.55 29.59 -24.67
N MET A 158 1.55 30.03 -23.41
CA MET A 158 0.88 31.29 -23.05
C MET A 158 1.89 32.45 -23.08
N GLU A 159 1.83 33.27 -24.13
CA GLU A 159 2.46 34.58 -24.15
C GLU A 159 1.84 35.44 -23.03
N GLN A 160 2.67 35.87 -22.08
CA GLN A 160 2.28 36.90 -21.12
C GLN A 160 2.12 38.21 -21.88
N ALA A 161 0.87 38.68 -22.00
CA ALA A 161 0.60 40.05 -22.39
C ALA A 161 1.27 40.97 -21.36
N LYS A 162 2.25 41.76 -21.81
CA LYS A 162 2.86 42.83 -21.00
C LYS A 162 1.74 43.77 -20.56
N ALA A 163 1.55 43.89 -19.25
CA ALA A 163 0.67 44.89 -18.67
C ALA A 163 1.26 46.29 -18.94
N GLU A 164 0.72 46.99 -19.93
CA GLU A 164 0.87 48.43 -20.03
C GLU A 164 0.01 49.06 -18.93
N VAL A 165 0.66 49.83 -18.05
CA VAL A 165 0.01 50.57 -16.98
C VAL A 165 -0.78 51.70 -17.61
N HIS A 166 -2.11 51.63 -17.53
CA HIS A 166 -2.93 52.83 -17.64
C HIS A 166 -4.08 52.80 -16.64
N ASP A 167 -4.12 53.88 -15.85
CA ASP A 167 -5.04 54.14 -14.76
C ASP A 167 -6.53 54.01 -15.08
N ASN A 168 -7.28 53.72 -14.01
CA ASN A 168 -8.71 53.94 -13.79
C ASN A 168 -9.71 53.03 -14.51
N TYR A 169 -10.25 52.06 -13.76
CA TYR A 169 -11.69 51.79 -13.81
C TYR A 169 -12.21 51.22 -12.46
N GLN A 170 -13.05 52.00 -11.77
CA GLN A 170 -13.92 51.52 -10.70
C GLN A 170 -15.20 50.96 -11.33
N SER A 171 -15.72 49.85 -10.82
CA SER A 171 -17.16 49.55 -10.96
C SER A 171 -17.70 48.73 -9.79
N MET A 172 -18.84 49.21 -9.29
CA MET A 172 -19.62 48.72 -8.16
C MET A 172 -20.26 47.36 -8.43
N ARG A 173 -20.45 46.61 -7.34
CA ARG A 173 -21.36 45.46 -7.27
C ARG A 173 -22.81 45.89 -7.53
N ALA A 174 -23.51 45.11 -8.36
CA ALA A 174 -24.93 44.84 -8.20
C ALA A 174 -25.07 43.44 -7.57
#